data_AF-E6MEC6-F1
#
_entry.id   AF-E6MEC6-F1
#
_cell.length_a   1.000
_cell.length_b   1.000
_cell.length_c   1.000
_cell.angle_alpha   90.00
_cell.angle_beta   90.00
_cell.angle_gamma   90.00
#
_symmetry.space_group_name_H-M   'P 1'
#
loop_
_entity.id
_entity.type
_entity.pdbx_description
1 polymer ?
#
loop_
_entity_poly.entity_id
_entity_poly.type
_entity_poly.pdbx_seq_one_letter_code
_entity_poly.pdbx_strand_id
1 'polypeptide(L)'
;MEKKGEHRMELLIGENRAPITSEDIDHFMAFATKALGSLQDLSLNEDERVASRDALRRRLRIEEDRTRAVFDQNSADVNMLQWRVHRASPILPVHEAFLERQVVRIRELNSLAQEMRDVIAEVKDHLQKLENYRVLG
;
A
#
# COMPACT_ATOMS: atom_id res chain seq x y z
N MET A 1 -10.04 -50.54 -3.68
CA MET A 1 -10.41 -49.39 -2.84
C MET A 1 -9.37 -48.30 -3.08
N GLU A 2 -9.60 -47.45 -4.07
CA GLU A 2 -8.74 -46.29 -4.31
C GLU A 2 -9.14 -45.20 -3.31
N LYS A 3 -8.16 -44.74 -2.52
CA LYS A 3 -8.31 -43.57 -1.67
C LYS A 3 -8.57 -42.38 -2.60
N LYS A 4 -9.80 -41.87 -2.61
CA LYS A 4 -10.14 -40.58 -3.21
C LYS A 4 -9.20 -39.55 -2.58
N GLY A 5 -8.18 -39.14 -3.35
CA GLY A 5 -7.32 -38.04 -2.97
C GLY A 5 -8.21 -36.84 -2.70
N GLU A 6 -8.22 -36.38 -1.46
CA GLU A 6 -8.74 -35.06 -1.13
C GLU A 6 -7.95 -34.07 -1.97
N HIS A 7 -8.52 -33.65 -3.10
CA HIS A 7 -8.06 -32.48 -3.82
C HIS A 7 -8.30 -31.29 -2.89
N ARG A 8 -7.33 -31.00 -2.02
CA ARG A 8 -7.19 -29.69 -1.40
C ARG A 8 -7.06 -28.71 -2.55
N MET A 9 -8.16 -28.07 -2.93
CA MET A 9 -8.09 -26.88 -3.76
C MET A 9 -7.40 -25.80 -2.94
N GLU A 10 -6.10 -25.69 -3.09
CA GLU A 10 -5.36 -24.49 -2.72
C GLU A 10 -5.75 -23.41 -3.72
N LEU A 11 -6.84 -22.69 -3.44
CA LEU A 11 -7.09 -21.41 -4.07
C LEU A 11 -6.02 -20.44 -3.55
N LEU A 12 -4.82 -20.48 -4.14
CA LEU A 12 -3.85 -19.40 -3.99
C LEU A 12 -4.39 -18.23 -4.84
N ILE A 13 -5.18 -17.36 -4.22
CA ILE A 13 -5.47 -16.03 -4.76
C ILE A 13 -4.42 -15.07 -4.22
N GLY A 14 -3.82 -14.31 -5.14
CA GLY A 14 -2.98 -13.16 -4.82
C GLY A 14 -1.85 -13.50 -3.87
N GLU A 15 -0.79 -14.15 -4.34
CA GLU A 15 0.52 -13.90 -3.71
C GLU A 15 0.81 -12.42 -3.95
N ASN A 16 0.42 -11.57 -3.00
CA ASN A 16 0.69 -10.15 -3.07
C ASN A 16 2.23 -10.02 -3.07
N ARG A 17 2.82 -9.74 -4.23
CA ARG A 17 4.28 -9.85 -4.43
C ARG A 17 5.06 -8.75 -3.72
N ALA A 18 4.38 -7.71 -3.24
CA ALA A 18 4.96 -6.63 -2.45
C ALA A 18 3.85 -5.93 -1.61
N PRO A 19 3.34 -6.57 -0.55
CA PRO A 19 2.39 -5.90 0.34
C PRO A 19 3.04 -4.65 0.96
N ILE A 20 2.23 -3.67 1.33
CA ILE A 20 2.68 -2.61 2.23
C ILE A 20 2.65 -3.18 3.65
N THR A 21 3.77 -3.04 4.35
CA THR A 21 3.93 -3.46 5.74
C THR A 21 3.96 -2.24 6.66
N SER A 22 3.78 -2.46 7.97
CA SER A 22 3.98 -1.39 8.96
C SER A 22 5.40 -0.81 8.91
N GLU A 23 6.41 -1.65 8.68
CA GLU A 23 7.81 -1.24 8.56
C GLU A 23 8.04 -0.31 7.34
N ASP A 24 7.32 -0.53 6.24
CA ASP A 24 7.37 0.39 5.09
C ASP A 24 6.85 1.79 5.45
N ILE A 25 5.77 1.85 6.24
CA ILE A 25 5.16 3.10 6.72
C ILE A 25 6.13 3.81 7.66
N ASP A 26 6.70 3.10 8.63
CA ASP A 26 7.67 3.65 9.58
C ASP A 26 8.91 4.21 8.85
N HIS A 27 9.45 3.47 7.88
CA HIS A 27 10.58 3.92 7.08
C HIS A 27 10.25 5.16 6.23
N PHE A 28 9.06 5.19 5.62
CA PHE A 28 8.61 6.35 4.88
C PHE A 28 8.46 7.58 5.79
N MET A 29 7.83 7.40 6.96
CA MET A 29 7.64 8.48 7.94
C MET A 29 8.96 9.02 8.47
N ALA A 30 9.91 8.15 8.82
CA ALA A 30 11.23 8.56 9.26
C ALA A 30 11.97 9.37 8.19
N PHE A 31 11.92 8.91 6.94
CA PHE A 31 12.47 9.63 5.80
C PHE A 31 11.79 10.99 5.58
N ALA A 32 10.45 11.02 5.57
CA ALA A 32 9.66 12.22 5.32
C ALA A 32 9.90 13.27 6.41
N THR A 33 9.91 12.86 7.68
CA THR A 33 10.20 13.73 8.83
C THR A 33 11.58 14.39 8.69
N LYS A 34 12.60 13.60 8.34
CA LYS A 34 13.95 14.13 8.12
C LYS A 34 13.97 15.12 6.95
N ALA A 35 13.37 14.77 5.83
CA ALA A 35 13.37 15.62 4.64
C ALA A 35 12.62 16.94 4.88
N LEU A 36 11.44 16.90 5.52
CA LEU A 36 10.67 18.09 5.90
C LEU A 36 11.45 18.96 6.90
N GLY A 37 12.11 18.35 7.89
CA GLY A 37 12.97 19.05 8.83
C GLY A 37 14.11 19.80 8.13
N SER A 38 14.77 19.17 7.14
CA SER A 38 15.79 19.84 6.33
C SER A 38 15.25 21.04 5.56
N LEU A 39 14.00 21.03 5.10
CA LEU A 39 13.40 22.20 4.43
C LEU A 39 13.19 23.41 5.34
N GLN A 40 13.01 23.15 6.64
CA GLN A 40 12.82 24.18 7.67
C GLN A 40 14.15 24.62 8.31
N ASP A 41 15.23 23.86 8.08
CA ASP A 41 16.54 24.16 8.64
C ASP A 41 17.18 25.37 7.95
N LEU A 42 17.32 26.46 8.70
CA LEU A 42 17.92 27.70 8.24
C LEU A 42 19.45 27.62 8.14
N SER A 43 20.08 26.61 8.76
CA SER A 43 21.53 26.40 8.68
C SER A 43 21.97 25.79 7.34
N LEU A 44 21.06 25.09 6.66
CA LEU A 44 21.31 24.52 5.34
C LEU A 44 21.33 25.61 4.26
N ASN A 45 22.11 25.40 3.22
CA ASN A 45 22.05 26.25 2.04
C ASN A 45 20.85 25.89 1.15
N GLU A 46 20.59 26.71 0.12
CA GLU A 46 19.42 26.48 -0.73
C GLU A 46 19.54 25.21 -1.57
N ASP A 47 20.73 24.84 -2.04
CA ASP A 47 20.94 23.64 -2.84
C ASP A 47 20.65 22.37 -2.02
N GLU A 48 21.05 22.34 -0.74
CA GLU A 48 20.77 21.24 0.20
C GLU A 48 19.27 21.10 0.48
N ARG A 49 18.56 22.22 0.64
CA ARG A 49 17.10 22.21 0.81
C ARG A 49 16.38 21.77 -0.46
N VAL A 50 16.82 22.25 -1.63
CA VAL A 50 16.29 21.82 -2.93
C VAL A 50 16.52 20.31 -3.14
N ALA A 51 17.71 19.81 -2.84
CA ALA A 51 18.02 18.38 -2.93
C ALA A 51 17.10 17.53 -2.01
N SER A 52 16.86 18.01 -0.79
CA SER A 52 15.97 17.36 0.18
C SER A 52 14.52 17.36 -0.28
N ARG A 53 14.04 18.48 -0.85
CA ARG A 53 12.70 18.60 -1.45
C ARG A 53 12.53 17.63 -2.61
N ASP A 54 13.49 17.58 -3.52
CA ASP A 54 13.40 16.75 -4.71
C ASP A 54 13.49 15.27 -4.35
N ALA A 55 14.30 14.92 -3.34
CA ALA A 55 14.31 13.57 -2.78
C ALA A 55 12.95 13.20 -2.17
N LEU A 56 12.32 14.10 -1.41
CA LEU A 56 10.99 13.89 -0.85
C LEU A 56 9.93 13.69 -1.93
N ARG A 57 9.90 14.56 -2.95
CA ARG A 57 8.97 14.45 -4.08
C ARG A 57 9.14 13.14 -4.85
N ARG A 58 10.38 12.71 -5.10
CA ARG A 58 10.65 11.41 -5.73
C ARG A 58 10.15 10.25 -4.88
N ARG A 59 10.41 10.28 -3.57
CA ARG A 59 9.97 9.22 -2.66
C ARG A 59 8.45 9.16 -2.54
N LEU A 60 7.78 10.30 -2.43
CA LEU A 60 6.32 10.41 -2.44
C LEU A 60 5.73 9.74 -3.67
N ARG A 61 6.26 10.02 -4.86
CA ARG A 61 5.77 9.42 -6.10
C ARG A 61 5.91 7.89 -6.11
N ILE A 62 7.05 7.38 -5.64
CA ILE A 62 7.30 5.93 -5.56
C ILE A 62 6.30 5.25 -4.63
N GLU A 63 6.07 5.80 -3.43
CA GLU A 63 5.13 5.22 -2.48
C GLU A 63 3.66 5.41 -2.90
N GLU A 64 3.32 6.48 -3.63
CA GLU A 64 2.00 6.65 -4.26
C GLU A 64 1.74 5.57 -5.31
N ASP A 65 2.68 5.38 -6.23
CA ASP A 65 2.56 4.38 -7.29
C ASP A 65 2.48 2.96 -6.70
N ARG A 66 3.27 2.66 -5.67
CA ARG A 66 3.23 1.38 -4.95
C ARG A 66 1.90 1.17 -4.23
N THR A 67 1.43 2.17 -3.49
CA THR A 67 0.14 2.13 -2.77
C THR A 67 -1.02 1.90 -3.74
N ARG A 68 -1.01 2.60 -4.87
CA ARG A 68 -2.01 2.39 -5.93
C ARG A 68 -1.96 0.97 -6.48
N ALA A 69 -0.78 0.44 -6.78
CA ALA A 69 -0.63 -0.91 -7.30
C ALA A 69 -1.18 -1.98 -6.34
N VAL A 70 -1.03 -1.79 -5.02
CA VAL A 70 -1.61 -2.69 -4.00
C VAL A 70 -3.13 -2.65 -4.05
N PHE A 71 -3.76 -1.47 -4.14
CA PHE A 71 -5.21 -1.36 -4.26
C PHE A 71 -5.75 -1.99 -5.56
N ASP A 72 -5.06 -1.78 -6.68
CA ASP A 72 -5.43 -2.36 -7.98
C ASP A 72 -5.36 -3.89 -7.93
N GLN A 73 -4.29 -4.45 -7.33
CA GLN A 73 -4.13 -5.89 -7.15
C GLN A 73 -5.19 -6.47 -6.21
N ASN A 74 -5.44 -5.85 -5.06
CA ASN A 74 -6.46 -6.31 -4.12
C ASN A 74 -7.85 -6.30 -4.76
N SER A 75 -8.16 -5.30 -5.60
CA SER A 75 -9.41 -5.25 -6.37
C SER A 75 -9.52 -6.39 -7.38
N ALA A 76 -8.43 -6.70 -8.10
CA ALA A 76 -8.37 -7.84 -9.02
C ALA A 76 -8.55 -9.18 -8.29
N ASP A 77 -7.95 -9.33 -7.10
CA ASP A 77 -8.06 -10.53 -6.27
C ASP A 77 -9.48 -10.75 -5.75
N VAL A 78 -10.18 -9.68 -5.32
CA VAL A 78 -11.61 -9.75 -4.95
C VAL A 78 -12.45 -10.21 -6.13
N ASN A 79 -12.25 -9.62 -7.31
CA ASN A 79 -13.00 -9.99 -8.52
C ASN A 79 -12.74 -11.45 -8.90
N MET A 80 -11.49 -11.92 -8.80
CA MET A 80 -11.15 -13.32 -9.06
C MET A 80 -11.80 -14.25 -8.04
N LEU A 81 -11.82 -13.89 -6.75
CA LEU A 81 -12.50 -14.65 -5.70
C LEU A 81 -13.99 -14.77 -5.99
N GLN A 82 -14.66 -13.67 -6.31
CA GLN A 82 -16.08 -13.64 -6.67
C GLN A 82 -16.37 -14.51 -7.91
N TRP A 83 -15.56 -14.41 -8.96
CA TRP A 83 -15.71 -15.23 -10.16
C TRP A 83 -15.54 -16.72 -9.88
N ARG A 84 -14.53 -17.11 -9.09
CA ARG A 84 -14.29 -18.51 -8.72
C ARG A 84 -15.42 -19.06 -7.85
N VAL A 85 -15.92 -18.29 -6.90
CA VAL A 85 -17.11 -18.65 -6.10
C VAL A 85 -18.32 -18.88 -7.01
N HIS A 86 -18.60 -17.93 -7.90
CA HIS A 86 -19.72 -18.05 -8.84
C HIS A 86 -19.62 -19.30 -9.73
N ARG A 87 -18.41 -19.62 -10.24
CA ARG A 87 -18.16 -20.82 -11.07
C ARG A 87 -18.22 -22.13 -10.28
N ALA A 88 -17.76 -22.15 -9.04
CA ALA A 88 -17.71 -23.34 -8.21
C ALA A 88 -19.05 -23.67 -7.53
N SER A 89 -19.95 -22.68 -7.39
CA SER A 89 -21.25 -22.79 -6.71
C SER A 89 -22.14 -23.98 -7.13
N PRO A 90 -22.07 -24.55 -8.36
CA PRO A 90 -22.84 -25.75 -8.69
C PRO A 90 -22.09 -27.09 -8.47
N ILE A 91 -20.76 -27.08 -8.32
CA ILE A 91 -19.90 -28.27 -8.53
C ILE A 91 -19.03 -28.61 -7.31
N LEU A 92 -18.69 -27.64 -6.47
CA LEU A 92 -17.78 -27.81 -5.34
C LEU A 92 -18.31 -27.10 -4.09
N PRO A 93 -18.28 -27.74 -2.91
CA PRO A 93 -18.45 -27.03 -1.65
C PRO A 93 -17.25 -26.08 -1.53
N VAL A 94 -17.46 -24.80 -1.81
CA VAL A 94 -16.50 -23.78 -1.47
C VAL A 94 -16.53 -23.67 0.05
N HIS A 95 -15.43 -24.05 0.71
CA HIS A 95 -15.36 -24.07 2.16
C HIS A 95 -15.54 -22.63 2.68
N GLU A 96 -16.64 -22.35 3.39
CA GLU A 96 -16.99 -21.00 3.88
C GLU A 96 -15.83 -20.37 4.67
N ALA A 97 -15.22 -21.15 5.56
CA ALA A 97 -14.03 -20.75 6.31
C ALA A 97 -12.82 -20.36 5.44
N PHE A 98 -12.69 -20.90 4.22
CA PHE A 98 -11.64 -20.50 3.29
C PHE A 98 -11.94 -19.12 2.69
N LEU A 99 -13.19 -18.85 2.29
CA LEU A 99 -13.60 -17.54 1.77
C LEU A 99 -13.45 -16.45 2.82
N GLU A 100 -13.86 -16.73 4.05
CA GLU A 100 -13.69 -15.80 5.17
C GLU A 100 -12.21 -15.41 5.37
N ARG A 101 -11.29 -16.37 5.35
CA ARG A 101 -9.85 -16.08 5.46
C ARG A 101 -9.35 -15.20 4.31
N GLN A 102 -9.80 -15.43 3.08
CA GLN A 102 -9.40 -14.59 1.95
C GLN A 102 -9.95 -13.16 2.08
N VAL A 103 -11.20 -13.01 2.52
CA VAL A 103 -11.80 -11.69 2.76
C VAL A 103 -11.07 -10.93 3.87
N VAL A 104 -10.76 -11.60 5.00
CA VAL A 104 -10.00 -10.99 6.11
C VAL A 104 -8.63 -10.54 5.63
N ARG A 105 -7.89 -11.40 4.93
CA ARG A 105 -6.56 -11.06 4.39
C ARG A 105 -6.60 -9.84 3.45
N ILE A 106 -7.57 -9.78 2.55
CA ILE A 106 -7.73 -8.63 1.64
C ILE A 106 -8.04 -7.35 2.42
N ARG A 107 -8.86 -7.43 3.47
CA ARG A 107 -9.16 -6.29 4.34
C ARG A 107 -7.91 -5.80 5.08
N GLU A 108 -7.10 -6.69 5.63
CA GLU A 108 -5.84 -6.34 6.29
C GLU A 108 -4.86 -5.65 5.33
N LEU A 109 -4.68 -6.21 4.12
CA LEU A 109 -3.84 -5.61 3.09
C LEU A 109 -4.34 -4.22 2.66
N ASN A 110 -5.66 -4.04 2.54
CA ASN A 110 -6.25 -2.74 2.26
C ASN A 110 -6.07 -1.74 3.41
N SER A 111 -6.08 -2.21 4.66
CA SER A 111 -5.91 -1.34 5.83
C SER A 111 -4.53 -0.68 5.84
N LEU A 112 -3.46 -1.45 5.62
CA LEU A 112 -2.09 -0.93 5.58
C LEU A 112 -1.85 -0.04 4.35
N ALA A 113 -2.40 -0.40 3.19
CA ALA A 113 -2.35 0.45 2.01
C ALA A 113 -3.10 1.77 2.21
N GLN A 114 -4.21 1.75 2.96
CA GLN A 114 -4.97 2.95 3.31
C GLN A 114 -4.19 3.83 4.29
N GLU A 115 -3.55 3.24 5.30
CA GLU A 115 -2.70 3.97 6.24
C GLU A 115 -1.53 4.67 5.53
N MET A 116 -0.82 3.96 4.64
CA MET A 116 0.23 4.57 3.81
C MET A 116 -0.31 5.71 2.94
N ARG A 117 -1.52 5.56 2.36
CA ARG A 117 -2.16 6.62 1.57
C ARG A 117 -2.44 7.86 2.39
N ASP A 118 -2.92 7.70 3.62
CA ASP A 118 -3.25 8.82 4.51
C ASP A 118 -1.97 9.55 4.96
N VAL A 119 -0.93 8.79 5.29
CA VAL A 119 0.41 9.32 5.60
C VAL A 119 1.00 10.11 4.41
N ILE A 120 0.93 9.58 3.19
CA ILE A 120 1.37 10.29 1.98
C ILE A 120 0.62 11.62 1.82
N ALA A 121 -0.70 11.62 2.03
CA ALA A 121 -1.52 12.82 1.90
C ALA A 121 -1.10 13.89 2.92
N GLU A 122 -0.85 13.49 4.17
CA GLU A 122 -0.34 14.38 5.22
C GLU A 122 1.03 14.97 4.87
N VAL A 123 1.96 14.15 4.37
CA VAL A 123 3.29 14.64 3.96
C VAL A 123 3.20 15.62 2.78
N LYS A 124 2.30 15.38 1.82
CA LYS A 124 2.06 16.30 0.69
C LYS A 124 1.49 17.64 1.15
N ASP A 125 0.56 17.63 2.09
CA ASP A 125 0.00 18.85 2.67
C ASP A 125 1.07 19.67 3.40
N HIS A 126 1.91 19.02 4.23
CA HIS A 126 3.04 19.68 4.89
C HIS A 126 4.03 20.28 3.89
N LEU A 127 4.41 19.52 2.85
CA LEU A 127 5.30 20.01 1.81
C LEU A 127 4.69 21.22 1.09
N GLN A 128 3.41 21.16 0.72
CA GLN A 128 2.72 22.27 0.05
C GLN A 128 2.68 23.53 0.92
N LYS A 129 2.42 23.38 2.23
CA LYS A 129 2.45 24.50 3.18
C LYS A 129 3.82 25.16 3.21
N LEU A 130 4.90 24.37 3.31
CA LEU A 130 6.28 24.90 3.31
C LEU A 130 6.64 25.61 2.01
N GLU A 131 6.20 25.07 0.87
CA GLU A 131 6.40 25.71 -0.43
C GLU A 131 5.66 27.05 -0.52
N ASN A 132 4.44 27.14 0.00
CA ASN A 132 3.65 28.37 -0.01
C ASN A 132 4.23 29.46 0.91
N TYR A 133 4.73 29.10 2.10
CA TYR A 133 5.37 30.06 3.00
C TYR A 133 6.63 30.68 2.39
N ARG A 134 7.35 29.95 1.54
CA ARG A 134 8.54 30.46 0.82
C ARG A 134 8.23 31.38 -0.35
N VAL A 135 7.02 31.34 -0.91
CA VAL A 135 6.61 32.25 -2.00
C VAL A 135 6.18 33.62 -1.47
N LEU A 136 5.86 33.71 -0.17
CA LEU A 136 5.33 34.92 0.47
C LEU A 136 6.35 35.70 1.33
N GLY A 137 7.57 35.19 1.50
CA GLY A 137 8.65 35.83 2.26
C GLY A 137 9.84 36.19 1.37
#